data_AF-A0A015KWL4-F1
#
_entry.id   AF-A0A015KWL4-F1
#
_cell.length_a   1.000
_cell.length_b   1.000
_cell.length_c   1.000
_cell.angle_alpha   90.00
_cell.angle_beta   90.00
_cell.angle_gamma   90.00
#
_symmetry.space_group_name_H-M   'P 1'
#
loop_
_entity.id
_entity.type
_entity.pdbx_description
1 polymer ?
#
loop_
_entity_poly.entity_id
_entity_poly.type
_entity_poly.pdbx_seq_one_letter_code
_entity_poly.pdbx_strand_id
1 'polypeptide(L)'
;MDSTDVQDDIIITVQMLSKLVLVNLNLKASLSEVRKKLEKISEVKMNDTFSFAMMTDNNSSTGGSLLAVIAREDEVKIILEKIIDKKSKTLYLSEPDWRFFKDKNKLEYGRSVTLERAKSRAFTIVDCEMDEIDDGYEKSQIQINSDEDKHIKNDRLLIADIDIPNFAKLGVSIENSNTKNSNVATSLNYNIIEYKKRSLRLKLEPTKEFIEAIKDVIDSKDPRKFKDIINDFGKFIPKEIILGGKACFIANENSEKNSKKNSGEYSANIGAQVLNMEFGKKSSRHLNTSNSSKYQSFKLFGGKQFSSSNFDEPVWVESLNDFKCWSCIKFKDPVNVFQILPEELRKQILLLVGKKILYTNTKYYTLGFGFSIFCHHPRIHHTIKLNIPKNILEILQHKDTECSVFATVNDKKEKDILNCQVICSQNEDPRLKIHCIQKKFRKRKLMIEWKIIGYDINFDF
;
A
#
# COMPACT_ATOMS: atom_id res chain seq x y z
N MET A 1 -33.96 -40.92 40.36
CA MET A 1 -34.55 -39.58 40.21
C MET A 1 -33.42 -38.59 40.00
N ASP A 2 -33.10 -38.10 38.80
CA ASP A 2 -33.44 -38.51 37.45
C ASP A 2 -32.23 -38.16 36.59
N SER A 3 -31.78 -39.14 35.82
CA SER A 3 -30.81 -38.96 34.75
C SER A 3 -31.55 -38.46 33.51
N THR A 4 -31.56 -37.16 33.29
CA THR A 4 -32.01 -36.57 32.02
C THR A 4 -31.11 -35.39 31.67
N ASP A 5 -29.93 -35.67 31.11
CA ASP A 5 -29.14 -34.62 30.45
C ASP A 5 -28.24 -35.15 29.31
N VAL A 6 -28.67 -36.21 28.61
CA VAL A 6 -27.85 -36.89 27.57
C VAL A 6 -28.53 -36.92 26.19
N GLN A 7 -29.66 -36.21 25.99
CA GLN A 7 -30.47 -36.40 24.77
C GLN A 7 -30.45 -35.25 23.75
N ASP A 8 -29.73 -34.15 24.04
CA ASP A 8 -29.68 -32.98 23.14
C ASP A 8 -28.41 -32.89 22.28
N ASP A 9 -27.41 -33.74 22.54
CA ASP A 9 -26.18 -33.86 21.74
C ASP A 9 -26.43 -34.80 20.54
N ILE A 10 -26.32 -34.27 19.32
CA ILE A 10 -26.58 -35.01 18.08
C ILE A 10 -25.40 -34.82 17.12
N ILE A 11 -25.09 -35.90 16.37
CA ILE A 11 -24.16 -35.84 15.25
C ILE A 11 -24.77 -34.99 14.13
N ILE A 12 -24.12 -33.87 13.84
CA ILE A 12 -24.52 -32.88 12.84
C ILE A 12 -23.42 -32.78 11.77
N THR A 13 -23.83 -32.65 10.52
CA THR A 13 -22.90 -32.42 9.41
C THR A 13 -22.62 -30.93 9.31
N VAL A 14 -21.39 -30.52 9.59
CA VAL A 14 -20.92 -29.15 9.34
C VAL A 14 -20.45 -29.07 7.89
N GLN A 15 -21.14 -28.25 7.09
CA GLN A 15 -20.84 -28.02 5.70
C GLN A 15 -20.10 -26.69 5.50
N MET A 16 -18.90 -26.80 4.96
CA MET A 16 -18.07 -25.70 4.45
C MET A 16 -17.99 -25.79 2.92
N LEU A 17 -17.49 -24.75 2.24
CA LEU A 17 -17.43 -24.64 0.78
C LEU A 17 -16.96 -25.92 0.05
N SER A 18 -15.95 -26.61 0.57
CA SER A 18 -15.37 -27.81 -0.05
C SER A 18 -15.24 -29.01 0.90
N LYS A 19 -15.79 -28.94 2.11
CA LYS A 19 -15.59 -29.94 3.17
C LYS A 19 -16.86 -30.20 3.95
N LEU A 20 -17.10 -31.48 4.27
CA LEU A 20 -18.14 -31.94 5.17
C LEU A 20 -17.47 -32.59 6.37
N VAL A 21 -17.82 -32.16 7.58
CA VAL A 21 -17.25 -32.69 8.83
C VAL A 21 -18.39 -33.08 9.76
N LEU A 22 -18.37 -34.30 10.29
CA LEU A 22 -19.35 -34.74 11.29
C LEU A 22 -18.89 -34.31 12.67
N VAL A 23 -19.74 -33.59 13.39
CA VAL A 23 -19.44 -33.06 14.72
C VAL A 23 -20.61 -33.34 15.66
N ASN A 24 -20.32 -33.72 16.91
CA ASN A 24 -21.34 -33.83 17.94
C ASN A 24 -21.61 -32.44 18.57
N LEU A 25 -22.83 -31.92 18.39
CA LEU A 25 -23.24 -30.60 18.89
C LEU A 25 -24.56 -30.67 19.64
N ASN A 26 -24.74 -29.77 20.61
CA ASN A 26 -25.97 -29.63 21.38
C ASN A 26 -26.95 -28.72 20.63
N LEU A 27 -28.16 -29.19 20.34
CA LEU A 27 -29.18 -28.40 19.63
C LEU A 27 -29.65 -27.15 20.39
N LYS A 28 -29.67 -27.20 21.73
CA LYS A 28 -30.10 -26.11 22.59
C LYS A 28 -28.99 -25.10 22.91
N ALA A 29 -27.75 -25.41 22.55
CA ALA A 29 -26.63 -24.49 22.74
C ALA A 29 -26.78 -23.24 21.87
N SER A 30 -26.30 -22.12 22.39
CA SER A 30 -26.19 -20.89 21.61
C SER A 30 -25.14 -21.06 20.50
N LEU A 31 -25.28 -20.33 19.39
CA LEU A 31 -24.27 -20.38 18.32
C LEU A 31 -22.89 -19.94 18.80
N SER A 32 -22.83 -19.05 19.80
CA SER A 32 -21.57 -18.64 20.43
C SER A 32 -20.83 -19.79 21.14
N GLU A 33 -21.58 -20.70 21.78
CA GLU A 33 -21.02 -21.91 22.41
C GLU A 33 -20.65 -22.96 21.37
N VAL A 34 -21.48 -23.12 20.34
CA VAL A 34 -21.20 -24.01 19.20
C VAL A 34 -19.90 -23.59 18.53
N ARG A 35 -19.70 -22.29 18.28
CA ARG A 35 -18.47 -21.77 17.68
C ARG A 35 -17.23 -22.14 18.51
N LYS A 36 -17.25 -21.94 19.82
CA LYS A 36 -16.14 -22.32 20.73
C LYS A 36 -15.82 -23.81 20.67
N LYS A 37 -16.83 -24.66 20.43
CA LYS A 37 -16.61 -26.10 20.17
C LYS A 37 -15.94 -26.31 18.81
N LEU A 38 -16.45 -25.68 17.75
CA LEU A 38 -15.92 -25.81 16.39
C LEU A 38 -14.49 -25.25 16.22
N GLU A 39 -14.10 -24.23 16.99
CA GLU A 39 -12.73 -23.68 17.01
C GLU A 39 -11.68 -24.72 17.46
N LYS A 40 -12.09 -25.67 18.31
CA LYS A 40 -11.19 -26.73 18.82
C LYS A 40 -11.05 -27.92 17.87
N ILE A 41 -11.87 -28.00 16.83
CA ILE A 41 -11.92 -29.12 15.89
C ILE A 41 -10.98 -28.80 14.73
N SER A 42 -9.90 -29.56 14.60
CA SER A 42 -8.84 -29.31 13.64
C SER A 42 -9.26 -29.51 12.18
N GLU A 43 -10.34 -30.25 11.94
CA GLU A 43 -10.94 -30.46 10.61
C GLU A 43 -11.80 -29.27 10.16
N VAL A 44 -12.44 -28.58 11.11
CA VAL A 44 -13.29 -27.41 10.83
C VAL A 44 -12.47 -26.12 10.84
N LYS A 45 -11.52 -25.98 11.80
CA LYS A 45 -10.71 -24.76 12.00
C LYS A 45 -11.57 -23.49 11.96
N MET A 46 -12.66 -23.49 12.73
CA MET A 46 -13.53 -22.33 12.80
C MET A 46 -12.71 -21.10 13.23
N ASN A 47 -12.78 -20.03 12.45
CA ASN A 47 -12.06 -18.79 12.69
C ASN A 47 -12.97 -17.58 12.36
N ASP A 48 -12.37 -16.39 12.35
CA ASP A 48 -13.06 -15.11 12.13
C ASP A 48 -13.60 -14.92 10.70
N THR A 49 -13.17 -15.77 9.75
CA THR A 49 -13.68 -15.74 8.37
C THR A 49 -15.03 -16.43 8.24
N PHE A 50 -15.39 -17.34 9.15
CA PHE A 50 -16.63 -18.10 9.04
C PHE A 50 -17.79 -17.40 9.73
N SER A 51 -18.95 -17.39 9.08
CA SER A 51 -20.24 -17.06 9.66
C SER A 51 -21.19 -18.24 9.57
N PHE A 52 -22.05 -18.43 10.57
CA PHE A 52 -23.16 -19.36 10.46
C PHE A 52 -24.14 -18.89 9.39
N ALA A 53 -24.71 -19.84 8.66
CA ALA A 53 -25.74 -19.56 7.68
C ALA A 53 -26.93 -20.50 7.87
N MET A 54 -28.12 -19.96 7.61
CA MET A 54 -29.37 -20.70 7.59
C MET A 54 -29.81 -20.89 6.14
N MET A 55 -30.24 -22.11 5.81
CA MET A 55 -30.84 -22.39 4.51
C MET A 55 -32.27 -21.82 4.47
N THR A 56 -32.57 -21.03 3.45
CA THR A 56 -33.92 -20.49 3.24
C THR A 56 -34.59 -21.23 2.09
N ASP A 57 -35.76 -21.82 2.36
CA ASP A 57 -36.61 -22.45 1.35
C ASP A 57 -37.35 -21.35 0.58
N ASN A 58 -36.72 -20.77 -0.45
CA ASN A 58 -37.42 -19.87 -1.37
C ASN A 58 -38.06 -20.67 -2.51
N ASN A 59 -39.39 -20.69 -2.56
CA ASN A 59 -40.20 -21.20 -3.68
C ASN A 59 -40.17 -20.28 -4.92
N SER A 60 -39.06 -19.57 -5.19
CA SER A 60 -38.91 -18.85 -6.46
C SER A 60 -38.47 -19.85 -7.53
N SER A 61 -39.07 -19.76 -8.71
CA SER A 61 -38.93 -20.63 -9.87
C SER A 61 -37.53 -20.66 -10.52
N THR A 62 -36.48 -20.38 -9.75
CA THR A 62 -35.09 -20.32 -10.16
C THR A 62 -34.20 -21.17 -9.25
N GLY A 63 -34.68 -22.35 -8.83
CA GLY A 63 -33.89 -23.56 -8.51
C GLY A 63 -32.62 -23.44 -7.64
N GLY A 64 -32.47 -22.40 -6.82
CA GLY A 64 -31.27 -22.16 -6.01
C GLY A 64 -31.63 -21.89 -4.55
N SER A 65 -31.16 -22.74 -3.66
CA SER A 65 -31.23 -22.55 -2.21
C SER A 65 -30.34 -21.37 -1.79
N LEU A 66 -30.93 -20.35 -1.16
CA LEU A 66 -30.21 -19.18 -0.66
C LEU A 66 -29.82 -19.39 0.81
N LEU A 67 -28.52 -19.25 1.09
CA LEU A 67 -27.98 -19.23 2.45
C LEU A 67 -28.06 -17.80 3.01
N ALA A 68 -28.80 -17.62 4.09
CA ALA A 68 -28.86 -16.37 4.84
C ALA A 68 -27.78 -16.38 5.93
N VAL A 69 -26.79 -15.48 5.81
CA VAL A 69 -25.68 -15.36 6.76
C VAL A 69 -26.13 -14.66 8.04
N ILE A 70 -25.83 -15.24 9.19
CA ILE A 70 -26.18 -14.73 10.51
C ILE A 70 -25.15 -13.66 10.93
N ALA A 71 -25.61 -12.61 11.60
CA ALA A 71 -24.74 -11.57 12.16
C ALA A 71 -24.03 -12.09 13.42
N ARG A 72 -22.77 -11.68 13.63
CA ARG A 72 -21.95 -12.26 14.71
C ARG A 72 -22.52 -11.92 16.09
N GLU A 73 -23.09 -10.73 16.23
CA GLU A 73 -23.76 -10.25 17.44
C GLU A 73 -25.01 -11.05 17.83
N ASP A 74 -25.65 -11.73 16.87
CA ASP A 74 -26.85 -12.52 17.12
C ASP A 74 -26.54 -13.95 17.57
N GLU A 75 -25.28 -14.40 17.46
CA GLU A 75 -24.86 -15.75 17.86
C GLU A 75 -25.11 -16.06 19.35
N VAL A 76 -25.17 -15.02 20.19
CA VAL A 76 -25.46 -15.16 21.62
C VAL A 76 -26.95 -15.45 21.88
N LYS A 77 -27.84 -14.97 21.00
CA LYS A 77 -29.30 -15.06 21.17
C LYS A 77 -29.91 -16.23 20.41
N ILE A 78 -29.27 -16.66 19.32
CA ILE A 78 -29.76 -17.74 18.46
C ILE A 78 -29.23 -19.08 18.96
N ILE A 79 -30.12 -20.06 19.04
CA ILE A 79 -29.78 -21.45 19.34
C ILE A 79 -29.58 -22.24 18.06
N LEU A 80 -28.75 -23.28 18.12
CA LEU A 80 -28.40 -24.12 16.97
C LEU A 80 -29.62 -24.73 16.27
N GLU A 81 -30.61 -25.18 17.05
CA GLU A 81 -31.85 -25.79 16.54
C GLU A 81 -32.60 -24.91 15.54
N LYS A 82 -32.49 -23.58 15.65
CA LYS A 82 -33.20 -22.63 14.78
C LYS A 82 -32.64 -22.56 13.36
N ILE A 83 -31.38 -22.96 13.16
CA ILE A 83 -30.65 -22.70 11.91
C ILE A 83 -30.25 -23.97 11.16
N ILE A 84 -30.25 -25.12 11.84
CA ILE A 84 -29.96 -26.41 11.24
C ILE A 84 -31.04 -26.78 10.23
N ASP A 85 -30.61 -27.30 9.08
CA ASP A 85 -31.53 -28.01 8.19
C ASP A 85 -31.97 -29.31 8.87
N LYS A 86 -33.24 -29.35 9.28
CA LYS A 86 -33.83 -30.51 9.97
C LYS A 86 -33.89 -31.76 9.07
N LYS A 87 -33.93 -31.60 7.75
CA LYS A 87 -34.00 -32.74 6.80
C LYS A 87 -32.65 -33.43 6.70
N SER A 88 -31.58 -32.67 6.47
CA SER A 88 -30.24 -33.22 6.26
C SER A 88 -29.38 -33.26 7.53
N LYS A 89 -29.86 -32.64 8.63
CA LYS A 89 -29.09 -32.40 9.86
C LYS A 89 -27.77 -31.69 9.56
N THR A 90 -27.83 -30.67 8.70
CA THR A 90 -26.66 -29.91 8.25
C THR A 90 -26.62 -28.53 8.88
N LEU A 91 -25.44 -28.14 9.34
CA LEU A 91 -25.07 -26.79 9.74
C LEU A 91 -24.21 -26.16 8.66
N TYR A 92 -24.61 -25.02 8.11
CA TYR A 92 -23.87 -24.35 7.05
C TYR A 92 -22.95 -23.27 7.61
N LEU A 93 -21.70 -23.29 7.17
CA LEU A 93 -20.72 -22.24 7.42
C LEU A 93 -20.43 -21.52 6.11
N SER A 94 -20.61 -20.20 6.12
CA SER A 94 -20.28 -19.32 5.00
C SER A 94 -18.94 -18.65 5.24
N GLU A 95 -18.06 -18.71 4.25
CA GLU A 95 -16.82 -17.94 4.20
C GLU A 95 -16.98 -16.80 3.17
N PRO A 96 -16.44 -15.60 3.41
CA PRO A 96 -16.50 -14.52 2.43
C PRO A 96 -15.64 -14.82 1.20
N ASP A 97 -16.29 -14.82 0.04
CA ASP A 97 -15.61 -14.71 -1.25
C ASP A 97 -14.90 -13.35 -1.38
N TRP A 98 -13.80 -13.26 -2.12
CA TRP A 98 -13.12 -11.99 -2.42
C TRP A 98 -14.08 -10.95 -3.03
N ARG A 99 -15.15 -11.41 -3.69
CA ARG A 99 -16.24 -10.57 -4.21
C ARG A 99 -16.92 -9.73 -3.13
N PHE A 100 -17.06 -10.26 -1.91
CA PHE A 100 -17.57 -9.51 -0.76
C PHE A 100 -16.68 -8.29 -0.49
N PHE A 101 -15.36 -8.50 -0.43
CA PHE A 101 -14.40 -7.43 -0.17
C PHE A 101 -14.24 -6.47 -1.35
N LYS A 102 -14.38 -6.97 -2.59
CA LYS A 102 -14.40 -6.16 -3.81
C LYS A 102 -15.45 -5.06 -3.71
N ASP A 103 -16.70 -5.42 -3.46
CA ASP A 103 -17.82 -4.48 -3.50
C ASP A 103 -17.81 -3.53 -2.31
N LYS A 104 -17.43 -4.05 -1.14
CA LYS A 104 -17.28 -3.27 0.09
C LYS A 104 -16.20 -2.20 -0.02
N ASN A 105 -15.02 -2.56 -0.53
CA ASN A 105 -13.85 -1.67 -0.54
C ASN A 105 -13.60 -1.00 -1.90
N LYS A 106 -14.42 -1.29 -2.91
CA LYS A 106 -14.31 -0.77 -4.28
C LYS A 106 -12.92 -1.00 -4.87
N LEU A 107 -12.47 -2.25 -4.81
CA LEU A 107 -11.10 -2.64 -5.17
C LEU A 107 -10.75 -2.47 -6.65
N GLU A 108 -11.76 -2.38 -7.50
CA GLU A 108 -11.62 -2.22 -8.96
C GLU A 108 -11.39 -0.76 -9.42
N TYR A 109 -11.40 0.18 -8.47
CA TYR A 109 -11.23 1.60 -8.72
C TYR A 109 -9.79 2.00 -8.47
N GLY A 110 -9.20 2.72 -9.42
CA GLY A 110 -7.89 3.32 -9.24
C GLY A 110 -7.88 4.37 -8.13
N ARG A 111 -6.68 4.84 -7.82
CA ARG A 111 -6.39 5.78 -6.74
C ARG A 111 -5.64 6.99 -7.26
N SER A 112 -5.95 8.16 -6.71
CA SER A 112 -5.22 9.40 -6.98
C SER A 112 -3.88 9.41 -6.23
N VAL A 113 -3.05 10.43 -6.50
CA VAL A 113 -1.81 10.68 -5.74
C VAL A 113 -2.04 10.93 -4.24
N THR A 114 -3.27 11.25 -3.83
CA THR A 114 -3.64 11.39 -2.41
C THR A 114 -4.34 10.15 -1.86
N LEU A 115 -4.28 9.02 -2.59
CA LEU A 115 -4.93 7.74 -2.27
C LEU A 115 -6.46 7.77 -2.28
N GLU A 116 -7.05 8.88 -2.75
CA GLU A 116 -8.50 8.97 -2.91
C GLU A 116 -8.97 8.04 -4.02
N ARG A 117 -10.14 7.45 -3.81
CA ARG A 117 -10.78 6.60 -4.80
C ARG A 117 -11.13 7.41 -6.05
N ALA A 118 -10.84 6.84 -7.22
CA ALA A 118 -11.28 7.37 -8.50
C ALA A 118 -12.81 7.39 -8.63
N LYS A 119 -13.31 8.19 -9.57
CA LYS A 119 -14.76 8.32 -9.84
C LYS A 119 -15.29 7.09 -10.56
N SER A 120 -14.50 6.57 -11.49
CA SER A 120 -14.85 5.52 -12.42
C SER A 120 -13.97 4.29 -12.22
N ARG A 121 -14.52 3.14 -12.58
CA ARG A 121 -13.85 1.86 -12.48
C ARG A 121 -12.94 1.64 -13.69
N ALA A 122 -11.64 1.45 -13.43
CA ALA A 122 -10.64 1.26 -14.49
C ALA A 122 -10.39 -0.22 -14.81
N PHE A 123 -10.63 -1.12 -13.86
CA PHE A 123 -10.30 -2.54 -13.97
C PHE A 123 -11.44 -3.46 -13.54
N THR A 124 -11.38 -4.71 -13.95
CA THR A 124 -12.17 -5.82 -13.42
C THR A 124 -11.21 -6.82 -12.79
N ILE A 125 -11.53 -7.30 -11.60
CA ILE A 125 -10.79 -8.41 -10.98
C ILE A 125 -11.27 -9.70 -11.65
N VAL A 126 -10.36 -10.36 -12.37
CA VAL A 126 -10.65 -11.64 -13.04
C VAL A 126 -10.37 -12.84 -12.14
N ASP A 127 -9.40 -12.69 -11.24
CA ASP A 127 -9.00 -13.70 -10.26
C ASP A 127 -8.33 -13.01 -9.06
N CYS A 128 -8.41 -13.65 -7.90
CA CYS A 128 -7.89 -13.10 -6.65
C CYS A 128 -7.36 -14.24 -5.78
N GLU A 129 -6.08 -14.16 -5.44
CA GLU A 129 -5.48 -15.05 -4.44
C GLU A 129 -5.73 -14.46 -3.05
N MET A 130 -6.20 -15.28 -2.12
CA MET A 130 -6.54 -14.89 -0.76
C MET A 130 -5.72 -15.72 0.23
N ASP A 131 -4.78 -15.09 0.91
CA ASP A 131 -3.96 -15.76 1.93
C ASP A 131 -4.38 -15.26 3.33
N GLU A 132 -4.55 -16.20 4.27
CA GLU A 132 -4.69 -15.86 5.69
C GLU A 132 -3.35 -15.35 6.25
N ILE A 133 -3.42 -14.39 7.17
CA ILE A 133 -2.24 -13.86 7.85
C ILE A 133 -2.30 -14.30 9.31
N ASP A 134 -1.45 -15.26 9.66
CA ASP A 134 -1.26 -15.70 11.04
C ASP A 134 -0.50 -14.63 11.84
N ASP A 135 -0.92 -14.39 13.09
CA ASP A 135 -0.31 -13.44 14.03
C ASP A 135 -0.09 -12.03 13.46
N GLY A 136 -1.17 -11.43 12.94
CA GLY A 136 -1.12 -10.14 12.26
C GLY A 136 -1.11 -8.90 13.17
N TYR A 137 -0.98 -9.05 14.49
CA TYR A 137 -1.01 -7.92 15.42
C TYR A 137 0.34 -7.20 15.47
N GLU A 138 0.33 -5.89 15.21
CA GLU A 138 1.53 -5.07 15.20
C GLU A 138 1.27 -3.72 15.87
N LYS A 139 2.20 -3.30 16.72
CA LYS A 139 2.25 -1.94 17.29
C LYS A 139 3.52 -1.25 16.80
N SER A 140 3.36 -0.09 16.19
CA SER A 140 4.47 0.68 15.64
C SER A 140 4.28 2.19 15.87
N GLN A 141 5.37 2.94 15.71
CA GLN A 141 5.37 4.39 15.77
C GLN A 141 5.94 4.94 14.46
N ILE A 142 5.24 5.91 13.88
CA ILE A 142 5.68 6.59 12.65
C ILE A 142 5.75 8.10 12.93
N GLN A 143 6.86 8.70 12.51
CA GLN A 143 7.11 10.13 12.64
C GLN A 143 6.81 10.82 11.30
N ILE A 144 5.88 11.78 11.31
CA ILE A 144 5.44 12.54 10.13
C ILE A 144 5.65 14.04 10.39
N ASN A 145 6.11 14.82 9.40
CA ASN A 145 6.36 16.27 9.57
C ASN A 145 5.05 17.09 9.68
N SER A 146 4.99 18.06 10.63
CA SER A 146 3.79 18.89 10.90
C SER A 146 3.24 19.69 9.73
N ASP A 147 4.07 20.03 8.73
CA ASP A 147 3.60 20.80 7.58
C ASP A 147 2.61 20.01 6.72
N GLU A 148 2.64 18.67 6.80
CA GLU A 148 1.62 17.80 6.22
C GLU A 148 0.34 17.72 7.09
N ASP A 149 0.44 18.01 8.39
CA ASP A 149 -0.56 17.61 9.39
C ASP A 149 -1.83 18.47 9.43
N LYS A 150 -1.83 19.67 8.83
CA LYS A 150 -3.09 20.41 8.62
C LYS A 150 -4.01 19.71 7.61
N HIS A 151 -3.49 18.79 6.79
CA HIS A 151 -4.19 18.17 5.67
C HIS A 151 -3.81 16.71 5.39
N ILE A 152 -3.28 15.93 6.35
CA ILE A 152 -3.11 14.48 6.15
C ILE A 152 -4.48 13.90 5.81
N LYS A 153 -4.72 13.70 4.51
CA LYS A 153 -5.80 12.88 4.00
C LYS A 153 -5.46 11.49 4.50
N ASN A 154 -6.21 11.10 5.52
CA ASN A 154 -6.07 9.87 6.31
C ASN A 154 -5.68 8.62 5.50
N ASP A 155 -6.07 8.56 4.23
CA ASP A 155 -5.82 7.44 3.33
C ASP A 155 -4.32 7.20 3.05
N ARG A 156 -3.43 8.17 3.28
CA ARG A 156 -1.96 7.96 3.23
C ARG A 156 -1.46 6.90 4.20
N LEU A 157 -2.14 6.72 5.33
CA LEU A 157 -1.83 5.69 6.31
C LEU A 157 -2.05 4.27 5.76
N LEU A 158 -2.64 4.13 4.58
CA LEU A 158 -2.82 2.85 3.90
C LEU A 158 -1.59 2.43 3.09
N ILE A 159 -0.53 3.23 2.99
CA ILE A 159 0.67 2.81 2.25
C ILE A 159 1.47 1.82 3.09
N ALA A 160 1.88 0.69 2.49
CA ALA A 160 2.82 -0.22 3.13
C ALA A 160 4.24 0.38 3.12
N ASP A 161 4.95 0.29 4.25
CA ASP A 161 6.27 0.92 4.44
C ASP A 161 7.29 0.50 3.37
N ILE A 162 7.27 -0.77 2.97
CA ILE A 162 8.16 -1.34 1.95
C ILE A 162 7.94 -0.70 0.56
N ASP A 163 6.73 -0.21 0.29
CA ASP A 163 6.33 0.30 -1.01
C ASP A 163 6.39 1.82 -1.10
N ILE A 164 6.77 2.52 -0.04
CA ILE A 164 6.91 3.99 -0.05
C ILE A 164 7.73 4.48 -1.26
N PRO A 165 8.87 3.87 -1.64
CA PRO A 165 9.59 4.28 -2.85
C PRO A 165 8.79 4.08 -4.13
N ASN A 166 7.94 3.06 -4.21
CA ASN A 166 7.10 2.77 -5.38
C ASN A 166 5.95 3.77 -5.50
N PHE A 167 5.29 4.11 -4.39
CA PHE A 167 4.28 5.17 -4.38
C PHE A 167 4.89 6.56 -4.67
N ALA A 168 6.09 6.84 -4.17
CA ALA A 168 6.79 8.09 -4.46
C ALA A 168 7.09 8.25 -5.96
N LYS A 169 7.48 7.18 -6.65
CA LYS A 169 7.63 7.16 -8.13
C LYS A 169 6.33 7.49 -8.87
N LEU A 170 5.18 7.18 -8.26
CA LEU A 170 3.86 7.49 -8.82
C LEU A 170 3.40 8.91 -8.46
N GLY A 171 4.26 9.74 -7.87
CA GLY A 171 3.94 11.12 -7.51
C GLY A 171 3.11 11.26 -6.24
N VAL A 172 2.96 10.18 -5.44
CA VAL A 172 2.46 10.31 -4.07
C VAL A 172 3.56 11.00 -3.27
N SER A 173 3.31 12.22 -2.79
CA SER A 173 4.29 12.86 -1.91
C SER A 173 4.31 12.10 -0.58
N ILE A 174 5.41 11.41 -0.32
CA ILE A 174 5.69 10.71 0.92
C ILE A 174 7.03 11.27 1.36
N GLU A 175 7.01 12.37 2.14
CA GLU A 175 8.23 12.77 2.83
C GLU A 175 8.47 11.77 3.95
N ASN A 176 9.19 10.69 3.62
CA ASN A 176 9.69 9.79 4.63
C ASN A 176 10.84 10.45 5.40
N SER A 177 10.72 10.45 6.71
CA SER A 177 11.55 11.06 7.76
C SER A 177 12.95 10.45 7.94
N ASN A 178 13.62 10.01 6.87
CA ASN A 178 14.99 9.46 6.93
C ASN A 178 16.06 10.34 6.28
N THR A 179 15.88 11.66 6.29
CA THR A 179 16.96 12.61 5.99
C THR A 179 17.04 13.69 7.07
N LYS A 180 18.03 13.53 7.95
CA LYS A 180 18.54 14.62 8.79
C LYS A 180 18.92 15.79 7.87
N ASN A 181 18.14 16.87 7.93
CA ASN A 181 18.54 18.29 7.83
C ASN A 181 17.41 19.13 7.25
N SER A 182 16.36 19.37 8.04
CA SER A 182 15.73 20.68 8.04
C SER A 182 15.52 21.10 9.49
N ASN A 183 16.16 22.20 9.84
CA ASN A 183 15.96 22.83 11.13
C ASN A 183 14.56 23.46 11.11
N VAL A 184 13.74 23.09 12.10
CA VAL A 184 12.40 23.63 12.39
C VAL A 184 11.26 23.06 11.52
N ALA A 185 10.93 21.78 11.71
CA ALA A 185 9.59 21.24 11.44
C ALA A 185 9.17 20.38 12.65
N THR A 186 7.99 20.65 13.23
CA THR A 186 7.49 19.92 14.39
C THR A 186 7.05 18.52 13.93
N SER A 187 7.92 17.53 14.04
CA SER A 187 7.53 16.16 13.71
C SER A 187 6.48 15.63 14.70
N LEU A 188 5.43 14.98 14.22
CA LEU A 188 4.39 14.34 15.02
C LEU A 188 4.58 12.83 15.02
N ASN A 189 4.48 12.23 16.20
CA ASN A 189 4.62 10.80 16.40
C ASN A 189 3.24 10.15 16.44
N TYR A 190 2.89 9.46 15.36
CA TYR A 190 1.70 8.62 15.31
C TYR A 190 1.99 7.26 15.95
N ASN A 191 1.16 6.88 16.92
CA ASN A 191 1.08 5.50 17.38
C ASN A 191 0.10 4.75 16.49
N ILE A 192 0.52 3.58 16.02
CA ILE A 192 -0.24 2.74 15.10
C ILE A 192 -0.42 1.37 15.73
N ILE A 193 -1.66 0.89 15.69
CA ILE A 193 -2.03 -0.47 16.05
C ILE A 193 -2.68 -1.09 14.81
N GLU A 194 -2.12 -2.20 14.35
CA GLU A 194 -2.61 -2.94 13.19
C GLU A 194 -2.95 -4.36 13.58
N TYR A 195 -4.00 -4.87 12.97
CA TYR A 195 -4.40 -6.26 13.07
C TYR A 195 -4.67 -6.75 11.65
N LYS A 196 -3.65 -7.36 11.05
CA LYS A 196 -3.71 -7.94 9.70
C LYS A 196 -4.46 -9.27 9.78
N LYS A 197 -5.45 -9.47 8.92
CA LYS A 197 -6.27 -10.68 8.91
C LYS A 197 -6.11 -11.47 7.60
N ARG A 198 -6.06 -10.76 6.47
CA ARG A 198 -6.00 -11.41 5.15
C ARG A 198 -5.27 -10.55 4.14
N SER A 199 -4.56 -11.17 3.19
CA SER A 199 -4.05 -10.51 2.00
C SER A 199 -4.90 -10.90 0.78
N LEU A 200 -5.07 -9.94 -0.13
CA LEU A 200 -5.70 -10.13 -1.44
C LEU A 200 -4.69 -9.75 -2.51
N ARG A 201 -4.29 -10.69 -3.37
CA ARG A 201 -3.51 -10.39 -4.59
C ARG A 201 -4.42 -10.41 -5.80
N LEU A 202 -4.51 -9.28 -6.47
CA LEU A 202 -5.49 -9.03 -7.53
C LEU A 202 -4.88 -9.30 -8.91
N LYS A 203 -5.57 -10.12 -9.70
CA LYS A 203 -5.36 -10.21 -11.15
C LYS A 203 -6.40 -9.33 -11.83
N LEU A 204 -5.93 -8.33 -12.57
CA LEU A 204 -6.73 -7.22 -13.07
C LEU A 204 -6.71 -7.17 -14.60
N GLU A 205 -7.86 -6.92 -15.20
CA GLU A 205 -7.99 -6.59 -16.62
C GLU A 205 -8.66 -5.21 -16.79
N PRO A 206 -8.21 -4.39 -17.75
CA PRO A 206 -8.80 -3.08 -17.99
C PRO A 206 -10.26 -3.19 -18.46
N THR A 207 -11.11 -2.28 -18.00
CA THR A 207 -12.50 -2.21 -18.44
C THR A 207 -12.61 -1.68 -19.87
N LYS A 208 -13.72 -2.00 -20.54
CA LYS A 208 -13.99 -1.49 -21.89
C LYS A 208 -14.07 0.04 -21.88
N GLU A 209 -14.75 0.60 -20.88
CA GLU A 209 -14.91 2.04 -20.71
C GLU A 209 -13.56 2.76 -20.55
N PHE A 210 -12.63 2.16 -19.79
CA PHE A 210 -11.29 2.71 -19.63
C PHE A 210 -10.48 2.65 -20.94
N ILE A 211 -10.57 1.54 -21.68
CA ILE A 211 -9.90 1.38 -22.97
C ILE A 211 -10.44 2.38 -24.00
N GLU A 212 -11.76 2.55 -24.07
CA GLU A 212 -12.42 3.49 -24.98
C GLU A 212 -12.01 4.93 -24.68
N ALA A 213 -12.03 5.34 -23.41
CA ALA A 213 -11.59 6.68 -23.02
C ALA A 213 -10.13 6.97 -23.42
N ILE A 214 -9.25 5.96 -23.34
CA ILE A 214 -7.86 6.09 -23.80
C ILE A 214 -7.78 6.24 -25.32
N LYS A 215 -8.54 5.44 -26.08
CA LYS A 215 -8.58 5.54 -27.54
C LYS A 215 -9.07 6.92 -27.98
N ASP A 216 -10.09 7.46 -27.31
CA ASP A 216 -10.59 8.81 -27.59
C ASP A 216 -9.52 9.88 -27.40
N VAL A 217 -8.69 9.75 -26.35
CA VAL A 217 -7.55 10.65 -26.14
C VAL A 217 -6.52 10.50 -27.25
N ILE A 218 -6.18 9.26 -27.63
CA ILE A 218 -5.23 8.96 -28.71
C ILE A 218 -5.70 9.58 -30.03
N ASP A 219 -6.97 9.37 -30.39
CA ASP A 219 -7.58 9.87 -31.62
C ASP A 219 -7.65 11.40 -31.64
N SER A 220 -7.81 12.03 -30.47
CA SER A 220 -7.81 13.49 -30.35
C SER A 220 -6.44 14.13 -30.53
N LYS A 221 -5.35 13.33 -30.47
CA LYS A 221 -3.95 13.78 -30.59
C LYS A 221 -3.55 14.86 -29.58
N ASP A 222 -4.27 15.00 -28.46
CA ASP A 222 -3.94 15.92 -27.38
C ASP A 222 -3.53 15.16 -26.11
N PRO A 223 -2.21 15.00 -25.85
CA PRO A 223 -1.74 14.25 -24.67
C PRO A 223 -2.17 14.90 -23.35
N ARG A 224 -2.56 16.18 -23.31
CA ARG A 224 -2.99 16.85 -22.07
C ARG A 224 -4.27 16.24 -21.50
N LYS A 225 -5.08 15.61 -22.34
CA LYS A 225 -6.33 14.94 -21.93
C LYS A 225 -6.09 13.66 -21.13
N PHE A 226 -4.88 13.10 -21.10
CA PHE A 226 -4.55 12.02 -20.16
C PHE A 226 -4.70 12.44 -18.69
N LYS A 227 -4.61 13.74 -18.40
CA LYS A 227 -4.91 14.27 -17.06
C LYS A 227 -6.37 14.01 -16.66
N ASP A 228 -7.30 14.09 -17.61
CA ASP A 228 -8.72 13.83 -17.36
C ASP A 228 -8.95 12.34 -17.09
N ILE A 229 -8.26 11.46 -17.84
CA ILE A 229 -8.25 10.01 -17.59
C ILE A 229 -7.76 9.70 -16.18
N ILE A 230 -6.64 10.30 -15.75
CA ILE A 230 -6.11 10.10 -14.39
C ILE A 230 -7.09 10.60 -13.32
N ASN A 231 -7.79 11.71 -13.56
CA ASN A 231 -8.76 12.25 -12.62
C ASN A 231 -10.00 11.35 -12.47
N ASP A 232 -10.43 10.71 -13.56
CA ASP A 232 -11.65 9.91 -13.57
C ASP A 232 -11.40 8.46 -13.16
N PHE A 233 -10.29 7.86 -13.60
CA PHE A 233 -9.97 6.44 -13.40
C PHE A 233 -8.87 6.20 -12.35
N GLY A 234 -8.15 7.24 -11.94
CA GLY A 234 -7.04 7.18 -10.98
C GLY A 234 -5.67 7.15 -11.65
N LYS A 235 -4.61 7.41 -10.88
CA LYS A 235 -3.21 7.36 -11.33
C LYS A 235 -2.62 5.95 -11.21
N PHE A 236 -2.96 5.23 -10.16
CA PHE A 236 -2.46 3.87 -9.93
C PHE A 236 -3.52 2.96 -9.31
N ILE A 237 -3.24 1.66 -9.27
CA ILE A 237 -4.03 0.66 -8.56
C ILE A 237 -3.10 -0.28 -7.77
N PRO A 238 -3.38 -0.59 -6.50
CA PRO A 238 -2.62 -1.59 -5.75
C PRO A 238 -2.92 -2.99 -6.25
N LYS A 239 -1.87 -3.81 -6.41
CA LYS A 239 -2.01 -5.23 -6.77
C LYS A 239 -2.15 -6.15 -5.57
N GLU A 240 -1.64 -5.75 -4.41
CA GLU A 240 -1.84 -6.48 -3.16
C GLU A 240 -2.48 -5.56 -2.11
N ILE A 241 -3.46 -6.10 -1.38
CA ILE A 241 -4.22 -5.37 -0.37
C ILE A 241 -4.27 -6.20 0.91
N ILE A 242 -3.98 -5.56 2.04
CA ILE A 242 -4.11 -6.18 3.36
C ILE A 242 -5.40 -5.69 4.00
N LEU A 243 -6.21 -6.65 4.44
CA LEU A 243 -7.47 -6.44 5.14
C LEU A 243 -7.30 -6.67 6.64
N GLY A 244 -8.05 -5.91 7.43
CA GLY A 244 -8.13 -6.08 8.87
C GLY A 244 -8.57 -4.81 9.57
N GLY A 245 -7.92 -4.51 10.70
CA GLY A 245 -8.11 -3.28 11.47
C GLY A 245 -6.82 -2.47 11.59
N LYS A 246 -6.91 -1.14 11.48
CA LYS A 246 -5.82 -0.22 11.78
C LYS A 246 -6.32 0.99 12.56
N ALA A 247 -5.70 1.27 13.71
CA ALA A 247 -5.94 2.45 14.52
C ALA A 247 -4.69 3.32 14.54
N CYS A 248 -4.84 4.62 14.24
CA CYS A 248 -3.74 5.58 14.21
C CYS A 248 -4.10 6.78 15.08
N PHE A 249 -3.21 7.17 15.99
CA PHE A 249 -3.48 8.27 16.89
C PHE A 249 -2.22 9.00 17.38
N ILE A 250 -2.37 10.30 17.61
CA ILE A 250 -1.41 11.14 18.32
C ILE A 250 -1.95 11.40 19.73
N ALA A 251 -1.18 11.07 20.76
CA ALA A 251 -1.54 11.39 22.14
C ALA A 251 -1.43 12.89 22.40
N ASN A 252 -2.42 13.48 23.08
CA ASN A 252 -2.27 14.86 23.59
C ASN A 252 -1.22 14.88 24.71
N GLU A 253 -0.19 15.73 24.62
CA GLU A 253 0.87 15.86 25.65
C GLU A 253 0.36 16.34 27.02
N ASN A 254 -0.92 16.64 27.19
CA ASN A 254 -1.49 17.29 28.38
C ASN A 254 -2.30 16.36 29.29
N SER A 255 -1.81 15.15 29.60
CA SER A 255 -2.37 14.36 30.72
C SER A 255 -1.36 13.87 31.77
N GLU A 256 -0.05 14.09 31.59
CA GLU A 256 0.97 13.62 32.55
C GLU A 256 1.77 14.73 33.27
N LYS A 257 1.48 16.02 33.05
CA LYS A 257 2.19 17.11 33.76
C LYS A 257 1.76 17.33 35.21
N ASN A 258 0.76 16.61 35.72
CA ASN A 258 0.30 16.74 37.11
C ASN A 258 0.47 15.48 37.97
N SER A 259 1.46 14.62 37.70
CA SER A 259 1.81 13.52 38.64
C SER A 259 3.30 13.31 38.94
N LYS A 260 4.20 14.21 38.53
CA LYS A 260 5.57 14.24 39.07
C LYS A 260 5.93 15.63 39.58
N LYS A 261 5.48 15.91 40.79
CA LYS A 261 6.10 16.92 41.64
C LYS A 261 7.43 16.34 42.12
N ASN A 262 8.51 16.99 41.70
CA ASN A 262 9.86 16.98 42.26
C ASN A 262 10.64 15.64 42.28
N SER A 263 11.59 15.48 41.36
CA SER A 263 12.95 15.10 41.73
C SER A 263 13.92 15.36 40.55
N GLY A 264 14.82 16.31 40.74
CA GLY A 264 16.21 16.32 40.27
C GLY A 264 16.50 16.16 38.77
N GLU A 265 17.12 17.19 38.22
CA GLU A 265 18.02 17.13 37.06
C GLU A 265 18.84 15.84 37.03
N TYR A 266 18.95 15.19 35.86
CA TYR A 266 20.23 14.86 35.21
C TYR A 266 19.95 14.26 33.81
N SER A 267 20.69 14.80 32.85
CA SER A 267 20.85 14.32 31.48
C SER A 267 21.43 12.90 31.40
N ALA A 268 20.89 12.05 30.53
CA ALA A 268 21.69 11.03 29.82
C ALA A 268 20.92 10.46 28.61
N ASN A 269 21.57 10.51 27.43
CA ASN A 269 21.33 9.61 26.31
C ASN A 269 21.32 8.14 26.77
N ILE A 270 20.43 7.31 26.21
CA ILE A 270 20.54 5.87 25.92
C ILE A 270 19.20 5.54 25.21
N GLY A 271 19.18 5.11 23.95
CA GLY A 271 19.42 3.72 23.56
C GLY A 271 18.09 2.94 23.60
N ALA A 272 17.69 2.38 22.46
CA ALA A 272 16.44 1.64 22.28
C ALA A 272 16.13 0.68 23.45
N GLN A 273 14.99 0.89 24.12
CA GLN A 273 14.37 -0.12 24.97
C GLN A 273 12.85 -0.12 24.75
N VAL A 274 12.38 -1.32 24.44
CA VAL A 274 10.99 -1.77 24.39
C VAL A 274 10.28 -1.33 25.67
N LEU A 275 9.30 -0.43 25.55
CA LEU A 275 8.38 -0.15 26.64
C LEU A 275 7.07 -0.89 26.38
N ASN A 276 6.98 -2.09 26.95
CA ASN A 276 5.71 -2.74 27.25
C ASN A 276 4.98 -1.89 28.28
N MET A 277 3.95 -1.16 27.88
CA MET A 277 3.11 -0.40 28.80
C MET A 277 1.79 -1.16 29.01
N GLU A 278 1.75 -1.91 30.12
CA GLU A 278 0.56 -2.61 30.62
C GLU A 278 -0.48 -1.58 31.09
N PHE A 279 -1.62 -1.48 30.41
CA PHE A 279 -2.73 -0.62 30.82
C PHE A 279 -3.57 -1.32 31.90
N GLY A 280 -3.18 -1.12 33.17
CA GLY A 280 -3.97 -1.54 34.33
C GLY A 280 -5.25 -0.71 34.49
N LYS A 281 -6.41 -1.38 34.57
CA LYS A 281 -7.70 -0.79 34.99
C LYS A 281 -7.57 -0.19 36.40
N LYS A 282 -7.80 1.12 36.55
CA LYS A 282 -8.29 1.69 37.81
C LYS A 282 -9.34 2.76 37.54
N SER A 283 -10.53 2.53 38.08
CA SER A 283 -11.61 3.51 38.17
C SER A 283 -11.29 4.58 39.22
N SER A 284 -11.69 5.84 38.99
CA SER A 284 -12.81 6.45 39.71
C SER A 284 -12.92 7.98 39.50
N ARG A 285 -14.20 8.40 39.53
CA ARG A 285 -14.79 9.71 39.86
C ARG A 285 -14.56 10.93 38.94
N HIS A 286 -15.69 11.30 38.33
CA HIS A 286 -16.06 12.53 37.64
C HIS A 286 -15.58 13.83 38.33
N LEU A 287 -15.09 14.75 37.49
CA LEU A 287 -15.25 16.20 37.61
C LEU A 287 -15.38 16.81 36.20
N ASN A 288 -16.21 17.85 36.10
CA ASN A 288 -16.98 18.26 34.94
C ASN A 288 -16.22 18.90 33.75
N THR A 289 -16.75 18.58 32.55
CA THR A 289 -16.89 19.41 31.34
C THR A 289 -15.70 20.27 30.87
N SER A 290 -14.81 19.64 30.13
CA SER A 290 -14.53 20.07 28.75
C SER A 290 -14.26 18.81 27.93
N ASN A 291 -14.88 18.66 26.76
CA ASN A 291 -14.67 17.54 25.84
C ASN A 291 -13.28 17.64 25.20
N SER A 292 -12.21 17.46 25.96
CA SER A 292 -10.88 17.27 25.37
C SER A 292 -10.82 15.85 24.84
N SER A 293 -10.64 15.71 23.52
CA SER A 293 -10.33 14.41 22.94
C SER A 293 -9.05 13.88 23.59
N LYS A 294 -9.01 12.59 23.92
CA LYS A 294 -7.81 11.93 24.48
C LYS A 294 -6.61 12.05 23.52
N TYR A 295 -6.91 12.15 22.23
CA TYR A 295 -5.94 12.24 21.14
C TYR A 295 -6.04 13.57 20.41
N GLN A 296 -4.90 14.08 19.95
CA GLN A 296 -4.80 15.24 19.07
C GLN A 296 -5.36 14.91 17.69
N SER A 297 -5.06 13.71 17.19
CA SER A 297 -5.61 13.13 15.96
C SER A 297 -5.93 11.65 16.20
N PHE A 298 -7.02 11.17 15.60
CA PHE A 298 -7.46 9.78 15.70
C PHE A 298 -8.12 9.34 14.40
N LYS A 299 -7.65 8.22 13.84
CA LYS A 299 -8.21 7.59 12.66
C LYS A 299 -8.32 6.08 12.87
N LEU A 300 -9.45 5.53 12.43
CA LEU A 300 -9.74 4.12 12.51
C LEU A 300 -10.10 3.58 11.12
N PHE A 301 -9.54 2.42 10.78
CA PHE A 301 -9.85 1.63 9.60
C PHE A 301 -10.30 0.25 10.08
N GLY A 302 -11.52 -0.13 9.74
CA GLY A 302 -12.08 -1.43 10.15
C GLY A 302 -12.37 -1.52 11.66
N GLY A 303 -13.08 -2.57 12.03
CA GLY A 303 -13.60 -2.77 13.38
C GLY A 303 -14.82 -1.89 13.69
N LYS A 304 -15.28 -1.98 14.93
CA LYS A 304 -16.35 -1.15 15.49
C LYS A 304 -15.89 0.31 15.53
N GLN A 305 -16.78 1.22 15.14
CA GLN A 305 -16.48 2.64 15.12
C GLN A 305 -16.47 3.24 16.54
N PHE A 306 -15.43 4.02 16.86
CA PHE A 306 -15.28 4.73 18.13
C PHE A 306 -15.08 6.23 17.88
N SER A 307 -15.46 7.06 18.87
CA SER A 307 -15.01 8.45 18.95
C SER A 307 -13.58 8.52 19.48
N SER A 308 -12.88 9.63 19.17
CA SER A 308 -11.51 9.88 19.64
C SER A 308 -11.36 9.93 21.17
N SER A 309 -12.45 10.10 21.92
CA SER A 309 -12.41 10.09 23.39
C SER A 309 -12.57 8.69 24.00
N ASN A 310 -13.12 7.72 23.26
CA ASN A 310 -13.66 6.47 23.81
C ASN A 310 -13.04 5.21 23.17
N PHE A 311 -11.88 5.33 22.52
CA PHE A 311 -11.22 4.17 21.91
C PHE A 311 -10.80 3.16 22.98
N ASP A 312 -11.35 1.95 22.87
CA ASP A 312 -11.04 0.79 23.70
C ASP A 312 -10.45 -0.29 22.79
N GLU A 313 -9.15 -0.52 22.91
CA GLU A 313 -8.40 -1.45 22.06
C GLU A 313 -8.95 -2.89 22.15
N PRO A 314 -9.12 -3.51 23.34
CA PRO A 314 -9.77 -4.81 23.46
C PRO A 314 -11.11 -4.94 22.74
N VAL A 315 -12.02 -3.97 22.92
CA VAL A 315 -13.35 -4.01 22.28
C VAL A 315 -13.23 -3.84 20.75
N TRP A 316 -12.30 -3.02 20.30
CA TRP A 316 -12.02 -2.86 18.88
C TRP A 316 -11.42 -4.14 18.27
N VAL A 317 -10.45 -4.78 18.94
CA VAL A 317 -9.86 -6.04 18.49
C VAL A 317 -10.91 -7.15 18.43
N GLU A 318 -11.78 -7.26 19.43
CA GLU A 318 -12.87 -8.24 19.44
C GLU A 318 -13.83 -8.05 18.25
N SER A 319 -14.11 -6.81 17.85
CA SER A 319 -14.95 -6.53 16.68
C SER A 319 -14.33 -6.98 15.35
N LEU A 320 -13.00 -7.16 15.29
CA LEU A 320 -12.30 -7.68 14.11
C LEU A 320 -12.39 -9.21 14.02
N ASN A 321 -13.06 -9.87 14.96
CA ASN A 321 -13.37 -11.30 14.85
C ASN A 321 -14.56 -11.58 13.90
N ASP A 322 -15.16 -10.52 13.35
CA ASP A 322 -16.11 -10.58 12.24
C ASP A 322 -15.48 -9.97 10.98
N PHE A 323 -15.36 -10.77 9.91
CA PHE A 323 -14.86 -10.30 8.62
C PHE A 323 -15.66 -9.14 8.03
N LYS A 324 -16.94 -9.00 8.41
CA LYS A 324 -17.78 -7.85 8.02
C LYS A 324 -17.27 -6.55 8.58
N CYS A 325 -16.43 -6.57 9.61
CA CYS A 325 -15.77 -5.40 10.17
C CYS A 325 -14.42 -5.09 9.51
N TRP A 326 -13.88 -5.95 8.64
CA TRP A 326 -12.56 -5.73 8.05
C TRP A 326 -12.58 -4.66 6.96
N SER A 327 -11.56 -3.80 6.94
CA SER A 327 -11.36 -2.80 5.90
C SER A 327 -9.96 -2.92 5.31
N CYS A 328 -9.70 -2.23 4.19
CA CYS A 328 -8.34 -2.06 3.70
C CYS A 328 -7.50 -1.30 4.74
N ILE A 329 -6.37 -1.89 5.14
CA ILE A 329 -5.44 -1.29 6.09
C ILE A 329 -4.06 -1.04 5.48
N LYS A 330 -3.69 -1.79 4.44
CA LYS A 330 -2.50 -1.55 3.63
C LYS A 330 -2.72 -1.82 2.14
N PHE A 331 -2.10 -1.00 1.31
CA PHE A 331 -1.94 -1.12 -0.13
C PHE A 331 -0.47 -1.39 -0.43
N LYS A 332 -0.24 -2.38 -1.28
CA LYS A 332 1.07 -2.85 -1.70
C LYS A 332 1.14 -2.95 -3.21
N ASP A 333 2.36 -2.95 -3.73
CA ASP A 333 2.68 -3.10 -5.15
C ASP A 333 1.81 -2.19 -6.04
N PRO A 334 1.86 -0.85 -5.85
CA PRO A 334 1.10 0.06 -6.67
C PRO A 334 1.63 0.07 -8.11
N VAL A 335 0.73 -0.01 -9.07
CA VAL A 335 1.07 0.00 -10.50
C VAL A 335 0.31 1.12 -11.19
N ASN A 336 1.00 1.88 -12.05
CA ASN A 336 0.36 2.92 -12.84
C ASN A 336 -0.75 2.30 -13.71
N VAL A 337 -1.93 2.93 -13.78
CA VAL A 337 -3.06 2.38 -14.51
C VAL A 337 -2.75 2.11 -15.99
N PHE A 338 -1.86 2.89 -16.60
CA PHE A 338 -1.45 2.70 -17.99
C PHE A 338 -0.55 1.49 -18.20
N GLN A 339 0.14 1.00 -17.16
CA GLN A 339 1.03 -0.16 -17.27
C GLN A 339 0.29 -1.50 -17.41
N ILE A 340 -0.99 -1.55 -17.01
CA ILE A 340 -1.83 -2.76 -17.08
C ILE A 340 -2.45 -2.93 -18.49
N LEU A 341 -2.35 -1.90 -19.34
CA LEU A 341 -2.93 -1.92 -20.68
C LEU A 341 -2.21 -2.88 -21.64
N PRO A 342 -2.93 -3.37 -22.68
CA PRO A 342 -2.31 -4.08 -23.80
C PRO A 342 -1.12 -3.31 -24.39
N GLU A 343 -0.10 -4.06 -24.81
CA GLU A 343 1.17 -3.50 -25.31
C GLU A 343 0.99 -2.47 -26.43
N GLU A 344 0.10 -2.74 -27.38
CA GLU A 344 -0.15 -1.83 -28.51
C GLU A 344 -0.74 -0.48 -28.08
N LEU A 345 -1.65 -0.47 -27.09
CA LEU A 345 -2.17 0.78 -26.54
C LEU A 345 -1.09 1.53 -25.76
N ARG A 346 -0.27 0.82 -24.99
CA ARG A 346 0.88 1.42 -24.27
C ARG A 346 1.83 2.12 -25.24
N LYS A 347 2.19 1.49 -26.36
CA LYS A 347 3.02 2.10 -27.41
C LYS A 347 2.38 3.36 -27.99
N GLN A 348 1.09 3.32 -28.30
CA GLN A 348 0.38 4.49 -28.84
C GLN A 348 0.35 5.67 -27.86
N ILE A 349 0.14 5.41 -26.57
CA ILE A 349 0.22 6.43 -25.51
C ILE A 349 1.62 7.05 -25.48
N LEU A 350 2.67 6.22 -25.46
CA LEU A 350 4.06 6.71 -25.43
C LEU A 350 4.40 7.54 -26.68
N LEU A 351 3.95 7.12 -27.87
CA LEU A 351 4.13 7.86 -29.11
C LEU A 351 3.44 9.22 -29.07
N LEU A 352 2.21 9.29 -28.51
CA LEU A 352 1.46 10.53 -28.42
C LEU A 352 2.06 11.52 -27.41
N VAL A 353 2.49 11.04 -26.24
CA VAL A 353 3.13 11.90 -25.24
C VAL A 353 4.53 12.33 -25.69
N GLY A 354 5.23 11.48 -26.42
CA GLY A 354 6.57 11.74 -26.92
C GLY A 354 7.66 11.41 -25.89
N LYS A 355 8.91 11.66 -26.30
CA LYS A 355 10.07 11.43 -25.45
C LYS A 355 10.26 12.60 -24.49
N LYS A 356 10.57 12.31 -23.23
CA LYS A 356 10.89 13.32 -22.21
C LYS A 356 12.33 13.18 -21.72
N ILE A 357 12.80 14.21 -21.03
CA ILE A 357 14.09 14.16 -20.34
C ILE A 357 13.92 13.26 -19.11
N LEU A 358 14.46 12.04 -19.16
CA LEU A 358 14.41 11.05 -18.09
C LEU A 358 15.43 11.33 -17.01
N TYR A 359 16.58 11.91 -17.38
CA TYR A 359 17.64 12.23 -16.45
C TYR A 359 18.49 13.38 -16.97
N THR A 360 18.98 14.22 -16.06
CA THR A 360 19.95 15.28 -16.35
C THR A 360 20.99 15.30 -15.24
N ASN A 361 22.25 15.48 -15.61
CA ASN A 361 23.33 15.65 -14.64
C ASN A 361 24.41 16.57 -15.18
N THR A 362 24.96 17.36 -14.27
CA THR A 362 26.08 18.26 -14.53
C THR A 362 27.25 17.88 -13.64
N LYS A 363 28.42 17.68 -14.25
CA LYS A 363 29.65 17.36 -13.53
C LYS A 363 30.78 18.28 -13.94
N TYR A 364 31.61 18.61 -12.96
CA TYR A 364 32.85 19.35 -13.18
C TYR A 364 34.02 18.38 -13.22
N TYR A 365 34.76 18.40 -14.32
CA TYR A 365 35.97 17.60 -14.50
C TYR A 365 37.17 18.53 -14.61
N THR A 366 38.24 18.21 -13.89
CA THR A 366 39.53 18.89 -14.08
C THR A 366 40.43 18.00 -14.91
N LEU A 367 40.70 18.39 -16.15
CA LEU A 367 41.72 17.74 -16.97
C LEU A 367 43.10 18.12 -16.40
N GLY A 368 43.80 17.16 -15.80
CA GLY A 368 45.13 17.31 -15.22
C GLY A 368 46.18 16.40 -15.88
N PHE A 369 47.46 16.67 -15.61
CA PHE A 369 48.67 16.02 -16.16
C PHE A 369 48.88 14.54 -15.75
N GLY A 370 47.82 13.74 -15.63
CA GLY A 370 47.92 12.32 -15.29
C GLY A 370 47.80 11.43 -16.52
N PHE A 371 48.91 10.82 -16.95
CA PHE A 371 49.04 9.77 -17.98
C PHE A 371 49.07 10.21 -19.47
N SER A 372 50.13 10.89 -19.88
CA SER A 372 51.25 10.22 -20.57
C SER A 372 52.28 11.26 -21.01
N ILE A 373 53.48 11.10 -20.46
CA ILE A 373 54.72 11.57 -21.05
C ILE A 373 54.88 10.78 -22.35
N PHE A 374 54.26 11.24 -23.44
CA PHE A 374 54.82 11.07 -24.78
C PHE A 374 54.48 12.32 -25.57
N CYS A 375 55.51 13.15 -25.68
CA CYS A 375 55.66 14.20 -26.64
C CYS A 375 55.13 13.77 -28.02
N HIS A 376 54.40 14.67 -28.67
CA HIS A 376 54.13 14.70 -30.12
C HIS A 376 52.86 14.03 -30.67
N HIS A 377 51.81 13.79 -29.87
CA HIS A 377 50.46 13.55 -30.45
C HIS A 377 49.47 14.67 -30.09
N PRO A 378 49.01 15.49 -31.06
CA PRO A 378 48.09 16.61 -30.82
C PRO A 378 46.64 16.17 -30.50
N ARG A 379 46.40 14.91 -30.16
CA ARG A 379 45.05 14.31 -29.97
C ARG A 379 44.99 13.42 -28.73
N ILE A 380 45.05 14.02 -27.55
CA ILE A 380 44.70 13.31 -26.31
C ILE A 380 43.18 13.22 -26.23
N HIS A 381 42.65 12.01 -26.05
CA HIS A 381 41.23 11.77 -25.84
C HIS A 381 41.01 11.20 -24.44
N HIS A 382 40.03 11.75 -23.73
CA HIS A 382 39.67 11.30 -22.39
C HIS A 382 38.34 10.55 -22.46
N THR A 383 38.34 9.31 -21.98
CA THR A 383 37.12 8.52 -21.83
C THR A 383 36.62 8.65 -20.40
N ILE A 384 35.40 9.14 -20.24
CA ILE A 384 34.76 9.39 -18.95
C ILE A 384 33.54 8.47 -18.83
N LYS A 385 33.48 7.69 -17.75
CA LYS A 385 32.30 6.90 -17.42
C LYS A 385 31.21 7.81 -16.85
N LEU A 386 30.00 7.74 -17.40
CA LEU A 386 28.84 8.45 -16.86
C LEU A 386 28.37 7.75 -15.58
N ASN A 387 28.17 8.51 -14.50
CA ASN A 387 27.62 7.96 -13.25
C ASN A 387 26.09 8.00 -13.34
N ILE A 388 25.51 6.96 -13.92
CA ILE A 388 24.07 6.82 -14.08
C ILE A 388 23.51 6.08 -12.85
N PRO A 389 22.49 6.63 -12.17
CA PRO A 389 21.78 5.92 -11.11
C PRO A 389 21.18 4.60 -11.60
N LYS A 390 21.17 3.56 -10.75
CA LYS A 390 20.70 2.21 -11.12
C LYS A 390 19.29 2.20 -11.74
N ASN A 391 18.35 2.95 -11.16
CA ASN A 391 16.98 3.06 -11.65
C ASN A 391 16.88 3.64 -13.06
N ILE A 392 17.80 4.53 -13.45
CA ILE A 392 17.85 5.09 -14.81
C ILE A 392 18.55 4.12 -15.77
N LEU A 393 19.52 3.36 -15.27
CA LEU A 393 20.18 2.31 -16.05
C LEU A 393 19.20 1.21 -16.47
N GLU A 394 18.30 0.81 -15.57
CA GLU A 394 17.21 -0.14 -15.86
C GLU A 394 16.31 0.36 -17.00
N ILE A 395 15.96 1.66 -17.00
CA ILE A 395 15.16 2.28 -18.07
C ILE A 395 15.94 2.30 -19.39
N LEU A 396 17.23 2.64 -19.36
CA LEU A 396 18.10 2.71 -20.54
C LEU A 396 18.26 1.36 -21.25
N GLN A 397 18.21 0.26 -20.50
CA GLN A 397 18.32 -1.10 -21.02
C GLN A 397 17.00 -1.68 -21.54
N HIS A 398 15.88 -1.01 -21.25
CA HIS A 398 14.56 -1.48 -21.67
C HIS A 398 14.33 -1.22 -23.16
N LYS A 399 13.86 -2.23 -23.90
CA LYS A 399 13.69 -2.13 -25.37
C LYS A 399 12.71 -1.02 -25.78
N ASP A 400 11.64 -0.85 -25.02
CA ASP A 400 10.56 0.08 -25.36
C ASP A 400 10.88 1.56 -25.05
N THR A 401 12.00 1.88 -24.42
CA THR A 401 12.29 3.27 -24.00
C THR A 401 12.95 4.11 -25.10
N GLU A 402 13.53 3.46 -26.12
CA GLU A 402 14.27 4.09 -27.23
C GLU A 402 15.12 5.29 -26.79
N CYS A 403 15.92 5.08 -25.75
CA CYS A 403 16.68 6.15 -25.11
C CYS A 403 17.79 6.69 -26.00
N SER A 404 17.97 8.00 -25.96
CA SER A 404 19.06 8.75 -26.57
C SER A 404 19.82 9.51 -25.49
N VAL A 405 21.15 9.43 -25.53
CA VAL A 405 22.02 10.11 -24.57
C VAL A 405 22.69 11.30 -25.25
N PHE A 406 22.49 12.49 -24.68
CA PHE A 406 23.08 13.73 -25.16
C PHE A 406 24.08 14.25 -24.15
N ALA A 407 25.17 14.83 -24.62
CA ALA A 407 26.19 15.42 -23.76
C ALA A 407 26.78 16.67 -24.40
N THR A 408 27.05 17.67 -23.57
CA THR A 408 27.71 18.92 -23.93
C THR A 408 28.88 19.17 -22.98
N VAL A 409 29.94 19.77 -23.51
CA VAL A 409 31.15 20.07 -22.75
C VAL A 409 31.45 21.54 -22.91
N ASN A 410 31.42 22.27 -21.81
CA ASN A 410 31.68 23.69 -21.76
C ASN A 410 33.00 23.96 -21.04
N ASP A 411 33.85 24.78 -21.66
CA ASP A 411 35.06 25.33 -21.05
C ASP A 411 34.74 26.70 -20.46
N LYS A 412 34.86 26.86 -19.13
CA LYS A 412 34.56 28.15 -18.47
C LYS A 412 35.64 29.21 -18.70
N LYS A 413 36.81 28.87 -19.27
CA LYS A 413 37.99 29.76 -19.24
C LYS A 413 38.64 30.08 -20.60
N GLU A 414 38.49 29.26 -21.64
CA GLU A 414 39.22 29.46 -22.92
C GLU A 414 38.38 29.14 -24.18
N LYS A 415 38.74 29.72 -25.34
CA LYS A 415 38.06 29.60 -26.66
C LYS A 415 38.64 28.47 -27.53
N ASP A 416 38.85 27.27 -26.99
CA ASP A 416 39.40 26.15 -27.74
C ASP A 416 38.32 25.18 -28.26
N ILE A 417 38.65 24.41 -29.29
CA ILE A 417 37.73 23.45 -29.92
C ILE A 417 37.71 22.16 -29.09
N LEU A 418 36.54 21.89 -28.52
CA LEU A 418 36.23 20.63 -27.84
C LEU A 418 35.32 19.80 -28.75
N ASN A 419 35.68 18.54 -28.96
CA ASN A 419 34.80 17.56 -29.57
C ASN A 419 34.37 16.55 -28.50
N CYS A 420 33.07 16.30 -28.46
CA CYS A 420 32.42 15.45 -27.48
C CYS A 420 31.66 14.35 -28.20
N GLN A 421 31.96 13.09 -27.90
CA GLN A 421 31.32 11.93 -28.51
C GLN A 421 30.75 11.03 -27.43
N VAL A 422 29.46 10.70 -27.56
CA VAL A 422 28.80 9.71 -26.72
C VAL A 422 29.00 8.34 -27.36
N ILE A 423 29.51 7.39 -26.59
CA ILE A 423 29.70 6.00 -26.99
C ILE A 423 28.70 5.17 -26.19
N CYS A 424 27.76 4.56 -26.89
CA CYS A 424 26.78 3.63 -26.33
C CYS A 424 26.87 2.32 -27.12
N SER A 425 27.47 1.31 -26.50
CA SER A 425 27.49 -0.06 -27.04
C SER A 425 26.30 -0.82 -26.48
N GLN A 426 25.78 -1.81 -27.23
CA GLN A 426 24.77 -2.72 -26.69
C GLN A 426 25.31 -3.40 -25.42
N ASN A 427 24.52 -3.34 -24.33
CA ASN A 427 24.83 -3.90 -23.00
C ASN A 427 26.03 -3.28 -22.25
N GLU A 428 26.58 -2.16 -22.70
CA GLU A 428 27.59 -1.41 -21.94
C GLU A 428 27.07 -0.07 -21.42
N ASP A 429 27.54 0.34 -20.24
CA ASP A 429 27.28 1.67 -19.71
C ASP A 429 27.77 2.74 -20.70
N PRO A 430 26.96 3.77 -21.00
CA PRO A 430 27.37 4.81 -21.93
C PRO A 430 28.58 5.58 -21.40
N ARG A 431 29.53 5.86 -22.30
CA ARG A 431 30.79 6.54 -22.01
C ARG A 431 30.91 7.80 -22.85
N LEU A 432 31.61 8.79 -22.32
CA LEU A 432 31.88 10.03 -23.02
C LEU A 432 33.34 10.08 -23.45
N LYS A 433 33.59 10.28 -24.74
CA LYS A 433 34.93 10.52 -25.28
C LYS A 433 35.07 12.01 -25.58
N ILE A 434 35.98 12.67 -24.88
CA ILE A 434 36.27 14.09 -25.09
C ILE A 434 37.63 14.23 -25.76
N HIS A 435 37.62 14.85 -26.92
CA HIS A 435 38.81 15.29 -27.64
C HIS A 435 38.99 16.78 -27.40
N CYS A 436 40.15 17.15 -26.87
CA CYS A 436 40.51 18.56 -26.68
C CYS A 436 41.61 18.91 -27.69
N ILE A 437 41.31 19.82 -28.63
CA ILE A 437 42.28 20.29 -29.61
C ILE A 437 42.85 21.61 -29.07
N GLN A 438 44.07 21.54 -28.54
CA GLN A 438 44.76 22.68 -27.94
C GLN A 438 46.04 23.01 -28.70
N LYS A 439 46.36 24.30 -28.86
CA LYS A 439 47.67 24.75 -29.35
C LYS A 439 48.78 24.58 -28.30
N LYS A 440 48.45 24.67 -27.00
CA LYS A 440 49.36 24.46 -25.85
C LYS A 440 48.63 23.70 -24.75
N PHE A 441 49.23 22.64 -24.21
CA PHE A 441 48.64 21.85 -23.13
C PHE A 441 48.52 22.65 -21.83
N ARG A 442 47.31 22.76 -21.30
CA ARG A 442 47.01 23.45 -20.03
C ARG A 442 46.01 22.66 -19.19
N LYS A 443 46.15 22.76 -17.86
CA LYS A 443 45.16 22.21 -16.90
C LYS A 443 43.84 22.97 -17.05
N ARG A 444 42.73 22.25 -17.24
CA ARG A 444 41.41 22.86 -17.48
C ARG A 444 40.33 22.33 -16.59
N LYS A 445 39.33 23.17 -16.32
CA LYS A 445 38.08 22.79 -15.65
C LYS A 445 36.97 22.78 -16.69
N LEU A 446 36.54 21.58 -17.08
CA LEU A 446 35.43 21.35 -17.98
C LEU A 446 34.14 21.16 -17.17
N MET A 447 33.05 21.72 -17.67
CA MET A 447 31.70 21.44 -17.22
C MET A 447 31.07 20.51 -18.25
N ILE A 448 30.73 19.30 -17.83
CA ILE A 448 30.07 18.30 -18.67
C ILE A 448 28.62 18.24 -18.22
N GLU A 449 27.71 18.53 -19.13
CA GLU A 449 26.28 18.35 -18.93
C GLU A 449 25.83 17.20 -19.81
N TRP A 450 25.05 16.28 -19.27
CA TRP A 450 24.51 15.19 -20.07
C TRP A 450 23.10 14.85 -19.63
N LYS A 451 22.32 14.38 -20.59
CA LYS A 451 20.89 14.13 -20.47
C LYS A 451 20.53 12.82 -21.16
N ILE A 452 19.56 12.12 -20.58
CA ILE A 452 18.95 10.93 -21.18
C ILE A 452 17.53 11.30 -21.56
N ILE A 453 17.19 11.10 -22.83
CA ILE A 453 15.87 11.39 -23.39
C ILE A 453 15.28 10.10 -23.94
N GLY A 454 14.05 9.77 -23.57
CA GLY A 454 13.40 8.52 -23.98
C GLY A 454 11.93 8.52 -23.65
N TYR A 455 11.25 7.43 -24.03
CA TYR A 455 9.88 7.19 -23.61
C TYR A 455 9.84 6.79 -22.13
N ASP A 456 8.89 7.37 -21.41
CA ASP A 456 8.69 7.04 -20.00
C ASP A 456 7.74 5.87 -19.84
N ILE A 457 8.30 4.67 -19.74
CA ILE A 457 7.56 3.42 -19.51
C ILE A 457 6.88 3.34 -18.14
N ASN A 458 7.14 4.29 -17.24
CA ASN A 458 6.42 4.42 -15.97
C ASN A 458 5.16 5.29 -16.09
N PHE A 459 4.93 5.90 -17.25
CA PHE A 459 3.79 6.75 -17.56
C PHE A 459 3.61 7.89 -16.53
N ASP A 460 4.72 8.51 -16.11
CA ASP A 460 4.70 9.66 -15.22
C ASP A 460 4.61 10.94 -16.08
N PHE A 461 3.39 11.30 -16.47
CA PHE A 461 3.10 12.45 -17.33
C PHE A 461 2.56 13.66 -16.57
#